data_AF-A0A817LDX5-F1
#
_entry.id   AF-A0A817LDX5-F1
#
_cell.length_a   1.000
_cell.length_b   1.000
_cell.length_c   1.000
_cell.angle_alpha   90.00
_cell.angle_beta   90.00
_cell.angle_gamma   90.00
#
_symmetry.space_group_name_H-M   'P 1'
#
loop_
_entity.id
_entity.type
_entity.pdbx_description
1 polymer ?
#
loop_
_entity_poly.entity_id
_entity_poly.type
_entity_poly.pdbx_seq_one_letter_code
_entity_poly.pdbx_strand_id
1 'polypeptide(L)' 'MGAQTIDRLLQFQKRFVEWDDPTGSTPAYHYGTCYSSAMIVASYLVRTEPFAQVFLRLQVNKTKKNSN' A
#
# COMPACT_ATOMS: atom_id res chain seq x y z
N MET A 1 4.48 -12.88 5.94
CA MET A 1 3.62 -12.35 4.86
C MET A 1 4.32 -12.51 3.53
N GLY A 2 3.58 -12.42 2.42
CA GLY A 2 4.10 -12.71 1.08
C GLY A 2 4.22 -14.21 0.78
N ALA A 3 5.08 -14.92 1.51
CA ALA A 3 5.41 -16.34 1.29
C ALA A 3 5.04 -17.26 2.47
N GLN A 4 3.98 -16.95 3.22
CA GLN A 4 3.56 -17.73 4.40
C GLN A 4 2.99 -19.12 4.06
N THR A 5 2.41 -19.26 2.86
CA THR A 5 1.93 -20.53 2.34
C THR A 5 2.61 -20.79 1.01
N ILE A 6 2.78 -22.08 0.67
CA ILE A 6 3.43 -22.50 -0.58
C ILE A 6 2.67 -21.91 -1.78
N ASP A 7 1.34 -22.00 -1.79
CA ASP A 7 0.52 -21.45 -2.86
C ASP A 7 0.74 -19.95 -3.08
N ARG A 8 0.83 -19.18 -1.98
CA ARG A 8 1.02 -17.73 -2.05
C ARG A 8 2.43 -17.38 -2.53
N LEU A 9 3.44 -18.13 -2.10
CA LEU A 9 4.80 -18.02 -2.62
C LEU A 9 4.83 -18.25 -4.14
N LEU A 10 4.26 -19.36 -4.60
CA LEU A 10 4.21 -19.71 -6.03
C LEU A 10 3.50 -18.62 -6.84
N GLN A 11 2.42 -18.03 -6.31
CA GLN A 11 1.72 -16.94 -6.97
C GLN A 11 2.58 -15.68 -7.14
N PHE A 12 3.42 -15.34 -6.16
CA PHE A 12 4.32 -14.17 -6.25
C PHE A 12 5.56 -14.46 -7.10
N GLN A 13 6.03 -15.70 -7.14
CA GLN A 13 7.08 -16.14 -8.06
C GLN A 13 6.59 -16.11 -9.50
N LYS A 14 5.40 -16.67 -9.76
CA LYS A 14 4.78 -16.65 -11.09
C LYS A 14 4.62 -15.23 -11.63
N ARG A 15 4.06 -14.31 -10.82
CA ARG A 15 3.91 -12.90 -11.21
C ARG A 15 5.22 -12.17 -11.49
N PHE A 16 6.30 -12.55 -10.81
CA PHE A 16 7.62 -11.99 -11.06
C PHE A 16 8.23 -12.50 -12.36
N VAL A 17 8.08 -13.79 -12.65
CA VAL A 17 8.60 -14.42 -13.89
C VAL A 17 7.80 -13.96 -15.11
N GLU A 18 6.47 -13.87 -14.96
CA GLU A 18 5.54 -13.41 -16.01
C GLU A 18 5.45 -11.87 -16.06
N TRP A 19 6.31 -11.16 -15.34
CA TRP A 19 6.30 -9.70 -15.34
C TRP A 19 6.67 -9.17 -16.72
N ASP A 20 5.74 -8.44 -17.32
CA ASP A 20 5.92 -7.75 -18.59
C ASP A 20 5.50 -6.29 -18.42
N ASP A 21 6.47 -5.37 -18.44
CA ASP A 21 6.21 -3.93 -18.41
C ASP A 21 6.36 -3.38 -19.84
N PRO A 22 5.27 -2.92 -20.48
CA PRO A 22 5.30 -2.40 -21.86
C PRO A 22 6.18 -1.15 -22.00
N THR A 23 6.53 -0.48 -20.90
CA THR A 23 7.40 0.71 -20.91
C THR A 23 8.86 0.40 -20.58
N GLY A 24 9.16 -0.79 -20.04
CA GLY A 24 10.48 -1.19 -19.55
C GLY A 24 11.07 -0.30 -18.44
N SER A 25 10.26 0.58 -17.85
CA SER A 25 10.71 1.57 -16.86
C SER A 25 10.76 1.00 -15.44
N THR A 26 9.96 -0.05 -15.20
CA THR A 26 9.79 -0.63 -13.87
C THR A 26 10.32 -2.07 -13.84
N PRO A 27 11.35 -2.36 -13.03
CA PRO A 27 11.87 -3.72 -12.90
C PRO A 27 10.83 -4.64 -12.23
N ALA A 28 10.94 -5.94 -12.49
CA ALA A 28 10.08 -6.95 -11.86
C ALA A 28 10.21 -6.92 -10.33
N TYR A 29 9.09 -7.14 -9.63
CA TYR A 29 9.04 -7.16 -8.17
C TYR A 29 8.05 -8.21 -7.66
N HIS A 30 8.35 -8.81 -6.51
CA HIS A 30 7.43 -9.76 -5.86
C HIS A 30 6.30 -9.04 -5.12
N TYR A 31 6.55 -7.83 -4.61
CA TYR A 31 5.58 -7.09 -3.79
C TYR A 31 5.50 -5.64 -4.26
N GLY A 32 4.37 -5.26 -4.85
CA GLY A 32 4.06 -3.86 -5.16
C GLY A 32 3.56 -3.06 -3.95
N THR A 33 3.54 -3.69 -2.77
CA THR A 33 3.05 -3.11 -1.52
C THR A 33 4.11 -3.23 -0.43
N CYS A 34 4.36 -2.15 0.28
CA CYS A 34 5.25 -2.16 1.44
C CYS A 34 4.54 -2.70 2.70
N TYR A 35 5.30 -3.34 3.58
CA TYR A 35 4.81 -3.78 4.89
C TYR A 35 4.56 -2.64 5.87
N SER A 36 5.12 -1.47 5.59
CA SER A 36 4.97 -0.26 6.40
C SER A 36 4.48 0.88 5.52
N SER A 37 3.44 1.55 5.98
CA SER A 37 2.96 2.80 5.40
C SER A 37 2.28 3.64 6.48
N ALA A 38 2.26 4.97 6.30
CA ALA A 38 1.57 5.87 7.22
C ALA A 38 0.08 5.52 7.37
N MET A 39 -0.54 5.04 6.29
CA MET A 39 -1.94 4.57 6.30
C MET A 39 -2.12 3.30 7.15
N ILE A 40 -1.20 2.33 7.05
CA ILE A 40 -1.25 1.10 7.87
C ILE A 40 -1.15 1.45 9.37
N VAL A 41 -0.25 2.36 9.74
CA VAL A 41 -0.09 2.78 11.15
C VAL A 41 -1.31 3.57 11.63
N ALA A 42 -1.78 4.54 10.84
CA ALA A 42 -2.93 5.37 11.21
C ALA A 42 -4.23 4.55 11.35
N SER A 43 -4.44 3.56 10.48
CA SER A 43 -5.61 2.66 10.57
C SER A 43 -5.52 1.70 11.76
N TYR A 44 -4.34 1.15 12.04
CA TYR A 44 -4.13 0.28 13.20
C TYR A 44 -4.44 1.00 14.52
N LEU A 45 -4.04 2.28 14.63
CA LEU A 45 -4.21 3.11 15.81
C LEU A 45 -5.44 4.01 15.79
N VAL A 46 -6.42 3.76 14.90
CA VAL A 46 -7.54 4.68 14.63
C VAL A 46 -8.37 5.06 15.87
N ARG A 47 -8.39 4.24 16.92
CA ARG A 47 -9.13 4.53 18.18
C ARG A 47 -8.33 5.33 19.21
N THR A 48 -7.05 5.60 18.94
CA THR A 48 -6.17 6.36 19.83
C THR A 48 -5.89 7.73 19.24
N GLU A 49 -6.07 8.79 20.02
CA GLU A 49 -5.60 10.12 19.61
C GLU A 49 -4.06 10.16 19.64
N PRO A 50 -3.39 10.78 18.65
CA PRO A 50 -3.93 11.61 17.57
C PRO A 50 -4.22 10.85 16.25
N PHE A 51 -4.17 9.51 16.24
CA PHE A 51 -4.21 8.71 15.01
C PHE A 51 -5.59 8.66 14.34
N ALA A 52 -6.69 8.82 15.09
CA ALA A 52 -8.00 9.12 14.51
C ALA A 52 -7.95 10.37 13.61
N GLN A 53 -7.33 11.43 14.17
CA GLN A 53 -6.89 12.67 13.54
C GLN A 53 -6.25 12.45 12.17
N VAL A 54 -5.15 11.72 12.22
CA VAL A 54 -4.27 11.43 11.09
C VAL A 54 -4.97 10.56 10.04
N PHE A 55 -5.72 9.54 10.46
CA PHE A 55 -6.44 8.64 9.56
C PHE A 55 -7.47 9.40 8.71
N LEU A 56 -8.28 10.27 9.33
CA LEU A 56 -9.25 11.10 8.62
C LEU A 56 -8.58 12.06 7.62
N ARG A 57 -7.45 12.67 7.98
CA ARG A 57 -6.68 13.54 7.07
C ARG A 57 -6.13 12.79 5.87
N LEU A 58 -5.67 11.55 6.08
CA LEU A 58 -5.11 10.71 5.01
C LEU A 58 -6.20 10.15 4.09
N GLN A 59 -7.41 9.88 4.60
CA GLN A 59 -8.53 9.42 3.77
C GLN A 59 -9.24 10.55 3.03
N VAL A 60 -9.46 11.67 3.71
CA VAL A 60 -10.21 12.80 3.18
C VAL A 60 -9.22 13.85 2.71
N ASN A 61 -8.90 13.82 1.42
CA ASN A 61 -8.30 14.96 0.72
C ASN A 61 -9.33 16.10 0.63
N LYS A 62 -9.65 16.75 1.75
CA LYS A 62 -10.19 18.10 1.71
C LYS A 62 -9.03 19.01 1.35
N THR A 63 -8.74 19.10 0.05
CA THR A 63 -8.23 20.37 -0.48
C THR A 63 -9.17 21.42 0.08
N LYS A 64 -8.64 22.35 0.89
CA LYS A 64 -9.33 23.61 1.15
C LYS A 64 -9.49 24.26 -0.23
N LYS A 65 -10.57 23.95 -0.96
CA LYS A 65 -11.13 24.88 -1.92
C LYS A 65 -11.59 26.04 -1.05
N ASN A 66 -10.69 27.01 -0.89
CA ASN A 66 -11.05 28.36 -0.53
C ASN A 66 -12.03 28.83 -1.61
N SER A 67 -13.32 28.62 -1.36
CA SER A 67 -14.38 29.39 -1.99
C SER A 67 -14.39 30.75 -1.31
N ASN A 68 -14.10 31.76 -2.15
CA ASN A 68 -14.23 33.21 -1.96
C ASN A 68 -15.04 33.69 -0.75
#